data_AF-A0A259IRG3-F1
#
_entry.id   AF-A0A259IRG3-F1
#
_cell.length_a   1.000
_cell.length_b   1.000
_cell.length_c   1.000
_cell.angle_alpha   90.00
_cell.angle_beta   90.00
_cell.angle_gamma   90.00
#
_symmetry.space_group_name_H-M   'P 1'
#
loop_
_entity.id
_entity.type
_entity.pdbx_description
1 polymer ?
#
loop_
_entity_poly.entity_id
_entity_poly.type
_entity_poly.pdbx_seq_one_letter_code
_entity_poly.pdbx_strand_id
1 'polypeptide(L)'
;MENNNHPQEQGFALIEMIVALVIMAIVGLMAWRGMDAMIRGRETIDRRANLDASYFQLVNQFERDCQESLRRDEIAPLFSAGNASAISSLAAGAKNIWWVRRYRADNQDAWMIVGYGMAPAGLQRLTSRPLLRRSDAGTLWASISRDPDLISTELLVSVEVPMIVRQAFQVQTSVISGAGGNGISASGTGAGIGIGIGIASPTAGNTPISNVYPDPQGVTMQWWIKDQALPISRSCLMGGAL
;
A
#
# COMPACT_ATOMS: atom_id res chain seq x y z
N MET A 1 -85.44 -52.25 11.86
CA MET A 1 -84.46 -51.22 12.22
C MET A 1 -83.08 -51.83 12.00
N GLU A 2 -82.61 -51.77 10.75
CA GLU A 2 -81.35 -52.38 10.33
C GLU A 2 -80.23 -51.37 10.58
N ASN A 3 -79.32 -51.69 11.49
CA ASN A 3 -78.27 -50.79 11.93
C ASN A 3 -77.05 -51.01 11.02
N ASN A 4 -76.92 -50.17 9.98
CA ASN A 4 -75.79 -50.19 9.06
C ASN A 4 -74.54 -49.59 9.73
N ASN A 5 -73.77 -50.43 10.43
CA ASN A 5 -72.41 -50.09 10.83
C ASN A 5 -71.52 -50.03 9.59
N HIS A 6 -71.20 -48.81 9.15
CA HIS A 6 -70.18 -48.59 8.13
C HIS A 6 -68.80 -48.80 8.79
N PRO A 7 -67.99 -49.78 8.34
CA PRO A 7 -66.62 -49.91 8.82
C PRO A 7 -65.86 -48.65 8.41
N GLN A 8 -65.49 -47.85 9.39
CA GLN A 8 -64.70 -46.64 9.16
C GLN A 8 -63.29 -47.05 8.73
N GLU A 9 -62.88 -46.56 7.56
CA GLU A 9 -61.57 -46.75 6.96
C GLU A 9 -60.48 -46.08 7.81
N GLN A 10 -60.01 -46.74 8.87
CA GLN A 10 -59.00 -46.20 9.79
C GLN A 10 -57.54 -46.34 9.27
N GLY A 11 -57.35 -46.84 8.04
CA GLY A 11 -56.02 -47.06 7.45
C GLY A 11 -55.40 -45.83 6.78
N PHE A 12 -56.20 -44.83 6.39
CA PHE A 12 -55.73 -43.71 5.56
C PHE A 12 -54.98 -42.63 6.38
N ALA A 13 -55.35 -42.41 7.65
CA ALA A 13 -54.76 -41.36 8.48
C ALA A 13 -53.30 -41.64 8.90
N LEU A 14 -52.93 -42.91 9.07
CA LEU A 14 -51.59 -43.28 9.54
C LEU A 14 -50.56 -43.11 8.42
N ILE A 15 -50.93 -43.47 7.19
CA ILE A 15 -50.05 -43.31 6.03
C ILE A 15 -49.91 -41.83 5.65
N GLU A 16 -50.97 -41.04 5.80
CA GLU A 16 -50.96 -39.60 5.57
C GLU A 16 -50.01 -38.87 6.53
N MET A 17 -50.02 -39.23 7.82
CA MET A 17 -49.08 -38.68 8.79
C MET A 17 -47.63 -39.11 8.52
N ILE A 18 -47.38 -40.36 8.11
CA ILE A 18 -46.03 -40.81 7.76
C ILE A 18 -45.51 -40.05 6.54
N VAL A 19 -46.32 -39.92 5.49
CA VAL A 19 -45.92 -39.17 4.28
C VAL A 19 -45.68 -37.70 4.63
N ALA A 20 -46.55 -37.09 5.44
CA ALA A 20 -46.36 -35.73 5.93
C ALA A 20 -45.03 -35.57 6.70
N LEU A 21 -44.72 -36.50 7.61
CA LEU A 21 -43.47 -36.50 8.36
C LEU A 21 -42.23 -36.68 7.46
N VAL A 22 -42.29 -37.56 6.47
CA VAL A 22 -41.20 -37.76 5.51
C VAL A 22 -40.96 -36.51 4.67
N ILE A 23 -42.03 -35.89 4.16
CA ILE A 23 -41.91 -34.65 3.38
C ILE A 23 -41.33 -33.53 4.25
N MET A 24 -41.82 -33.35 5.47
CA MET A 24 -41.25 -32.35 6.40
C MET A 24 -39.78 -32.62 6.72
N ALA A 25 -39.40 -33.89 6.88
CA ALA A 25 -38.00 -34.27 7.13
C ALA A 25 -37.09 -33.91 5.94
N ILE A 26 -37.54 -34.16 4.71
CA ILE A 26 -36.78 -33.82 3.49
C ILE A 26 -36.65 -32.29 3.35
N VAL A 27 -37.75 -31.56 3.56
CA VAL A 27 -37.74 -30.09 3.52
C VAL A 27 -36.81 -29.53 4.59
N GLY A 28 -36.83 -30.08 5.81
CA GLY A 28 -35.92 -29.69 6.88
C GLY A 28 -34.45 -29.93 6.53
N LEU A 29 -34.12 -31.07 5.90
CA LEU A 29 -32.77 -31.38 5.42
C LEU A 29 -32.31 -30.41 4.32
N MET A 30 -33.17 -30.11 3.35
CA MET A 30 -32.86 -29.14 2.29
C MET A 30 -32.66 -27.73 2.86
N ALA A 31 -33.49 -27.32 3.82
CA ALA A 31 -33.36 -26.05 4.52
C ALA A 31 -32.03 -25.96 5.27
N TRP A 32 -31.62 -27.03 5.97
CA TRP A 32 -30.31 -27.10 6.63
C TRP A 32 -29.17 -26.97 5.63
N ARG A 33 -29.21 -27.73 4.52
CA ARG A 33 -28.13 -27.69 3.51
C ARG A 33 -28.08 -26.34 2.79
N GLY A 34 -29.23 -25.71 2.55
CA GLY A 34 -29.31 -24.36 1.97
C GLY A 34 -28.75 -23.30 2.91
N MET A 35 -29.04 -23.39 4.20
CA MET A 35 -28.49 -22.50 5.23
C MET A 35 -26.97 -22.63 5.35
N ASP A 36 -26.45 -23.86 5.39
CA ASP A 36 -25.02 -24.14 5.48
C ASP A 36 -24.24 -23.63 4.23
N ALA A 37 -24.81 -23.81 3.03
CA ALA A 37 -24.25 -23.24 1.81
C ALA A 37 -24.24 -21.69 1.84
N MET A 38 -25.28 -21.07 2.39
CA MET A 38 -25.39 -19.62 2.51
C MET A 38 -24.39 -19.04 3.54
N ILE A 39 -24.20 -19.71 4.68
CA ILE A 39 -23.23 -19.29 5.71
C ILE A 39 -21.82 -19.31 5.15
N ARG A 40 -21.42 -20.41 4.49
CA ARG A 40 -20.09 -20.52 3.86
C ARG A 40 -19.90 -19.53 2.70
N GLY A 41 -20.97 -19.25 1.96
CA GLY A 41 -20.98 -18.23 0.92
C GLY A 41 -20.72 -16.83 1.48
N ARG A 42 -21.39 -16.47 2.58
CA ARG A 42 -21.21 -15.17 3.25
C ARG A 42 -19.79 -14.98 3.77
N GLU A 43 -19.22 -15.98 4.44
CA GLU A 43 -17.83 -15.90 4.94
C GLU A 43 -16.82 -15.63 3.82
N THR A 44 -17.03 -16.24 2.64
CA THR A 44 -16.18 -16.02 1.47
C THR A 44 -16.34 -14.63 0.89
N ILE A 45 -17.57 -14.12 0.83
CA ILE A 45 -17.88 -12.78 0.33
C ILE A 45 -17.33 -11.72 1.29
N ASP A 46 -17.55 -11.88 2.59
CA ASP A 46 -17.10 -10.95 3.63
C ASP A 46 -15.57 -10.89 3.68
N ARG A 47 -14.89 -12.03 3.53
CA ARG A 47 -13.42 -12.07 3.44
C ARG A 47 -12.91 -11.28 2.23
N ARG A 48 -13.56 -11.42 1.06
CA ARG A 48 -13.17 -10.66 -0.15
C ARG A 48 -13.44 -9.17 0.00
N ALA A 49 -14.60 -8.80 0.54
CA ALA A 49 -14.96 -7.40 0.78
C ALA A 49 -13.98 -6.69 1.73
N ASN A 50 -13.53 -7.37 2.79
CA ASN A 50 -12.54 -6.84 3.73
C ASN A 50 -11.16 -6.62 3.07
N LEU A 51 -10.74 -7.54 2.19
CA LEU A 51 -9.51 -7.39 1.41
C LEU A 51 -9.61 -6.16 0.48
N ASP A 52 -10.72 -6.00 -0.22
CA ASP A 52 -10.94 -4.87 -1.12
C ASP A 52 -10.94 -3.53 -0.36
N ALA A 53 -11.59 -3.47 0.82
CA ALA A 53 -11.63 -2.26 1.63
C ALA A 53 -10.25 -1.79 2.09
N SER A 54 -9.43 -2.71 2.63
CA SER A 54 -8.07 -2.39 3.07
C SER A 54 -7.15 -1.99 1.90
N TYR A 55 -7.37 -2.58 0.71
CA TYR A 55 -6.71 -2.17 -0.52
C TYR A 55 -7.07 -0.73 -0.93
N PHE A 56 -8.35 -0.38 -0.98
CA PHE A 56 -8.76 0.97 -1.35
C PHE A 56 -8.22 2.00 -0.36
N GLN A 57 -8.18 1.66 0.93
CA GLN A 57 -7.56 2.51 1.94
C GLN A 57 -6.06 2.76 1.67
N LEU A 58 -5.29 1.71 1.34
CA LEU A 58 -3.87 1.84 1.00
C LEU A 58 -3.66 2.73 -0.23
N VAL A 59 -4.40 2.48 -1.30
CA VAL A 59 -4.28 3.25 -2.56
C VAL A 59 -4.64 4.71 -2.34
N ASN A 60 -5.78 4.99 -1.68
CA ASN A 60 -6.20 6.35 -1.39
C ASN A 60 -5.19 7.09 -0.50
N GLN A 61 -4.60 6.39 0.47
CA GLN A 61 -3.58 6.94 1.34
C GLN A 61 -2.30 7.27 0.56
N PHE A 62 -1.86 6.37 -0.32
CA PHE A 62 -0.70 6.58 -1.19
C PHE A 62 -0.90 7.75 -2.16
N GLU A 63 -2.05 7.81 -2.84
CA GLU A 63 -2.38 8.88 -3.77
C GLU A 63 -2.39 10.24 -3.07
N ARG A 64 -3.00 10.32 -1.88
CA ARG A 64 -2.99 11.54 -1.06
C ARG A 64 -1.59 11.97 -0.65
N ASP A 65 -0.76 11.03 -0.19
CA ASP A 65 0.61 11.34 0.21
C ASP A 65 1.47 11.80 -0.96
N CYS A 66 1.19 11.30 -2.15
CA CYS A 66 1.90 11.70 -3.36
C CYS A 66 1.42 13.07 -3.89
N GLN A 67 0.10 13.34 -3.86
CA GLN A 67 -0.44 14.66 -4.22
C GLN A 67 0.10 15.78 -3.32
N GLU A 68 0.30 15.49 -2.04
CA GLU A 68 0.87 16.44 -1.07
C GLU A 68 2.41 16.45 -1.05
N SER A 69 3.08 15.70 -1.94
CA SER A 69 4.54 15.68 -1.99
C SER A 69 5.13 17.03 -2.38
N LEU A 70 6.23 17.42 -1.73
CA LEU A 70 6.93 18.66 -2.05
C LEU A 70 7.63 18.53 -3.40
N ARG A 71 7.60 19.64 -4.14
CA ARG A 71 8.45 19.83 -5.30
C ARG A 71 9.88 20.18 -4.89
N ARG A 72 10.79 20.10 -5.86
CA ARG A 72 12.21 20.47 -5.68
C ARG A 72 12.42 21.94 -5.29
N ASP A 73 11.64 22.86 -5.85
CA ASP A 73 11.68 24.28 -5.51
C ASP A 73 11.15 24.55 -4.08
N GLU A 74 10.22 23.72 -3.61
CA GLU A 74 9.61 23.84 -2.29
C GLU A 74 10.44 23.21 -1.17
N ILE A 75 11.27 22.21 -1.51
CA ILE A 75 12.20 21.59 -0.56
C ILE A 75 13.51 22.38 -0.44
N ALA A 76 13.93 23.11 -1.47
CA ALA A 76 15.10 23.98 -1.44
C ALA A 76 15.18 24.90 -0.21
N PRO A 77 14.11 25.60 0.22
CA PRO A 77 14.16 26.43 1.42
C PRO A 77 14.38 25.63 2.71
N LEU A 78 14.18 24.30 2.76
CA LEU A 78 14.51 23.49 3.94
C LEU A 78 16.02 23.44 4.24
N PHE A 79 16.85 23.84 3.27
CA PHE A 79 18.30 23.72 3.33
C PHE A 79 18.98 25.08 3.18
N SER A 80 20.18 25.20 3.76
CA SER A 80 21.04 26.36 3.53
C SER A 80 21.51 26.36 2.07
N ALA A 81 21.55 27.56 1.46
CA ALA A 81 21.73 27.79 0.03
C ALA A 81 22.95 27.10 -0.62
N GLY A 82 23.95 26.69 0.17
CA GLY A 82 25.15 25.99 -0.33
C GLY A 82 24.96 24.53 -0.75
N ASN A 83 23.82 23.88 -0.45
CA ASN A 83 23.62 22.45 -0.71
C ASN A 83 22.25 22.10 -1.33
N ALA A 84 21.46 23.10 -1.72
CA ALA A 84 20.07 22.90 -2.16
C ALA A 84 19.94 22.17 -3.51
N SER A 85 20.97 22.21 -4.37
CA SER A 85 20.90 21.63 -5.71
C SER A 85 21.06 20.11 -5.77
N ALA A 86 21.60 19.48 -4.72
CA ALA A 86 21.87 18.04 -4.63
C ALA A 86 20.79 17.26 -3.88
N ILE A 87 19.77 17.94 -3.35
CA ILE A 87 18.78 17.32 -2.46
C ILE A 87 17.49 17.09 -3.25
N SER A 88 17.14 15.82 -3.40
CA SER A 88 15.89 15.40 -3.97
C SER A 88 14.75 15.46 -2.93
N SER A 89 13.51 15.71 -3.35
CA SER A 89 12.33 15.63 -2.48
C SER A 89 11.86 14.20 -2.20
N LEU A 90 12.49 13.23 -2.87
CA LEU A 90 12.27 11.81 -2.76
C LEU A 90 13.62 11.09 -2.54
N ALA A 91 13.62 10.16 -1.59
CA ALA A 91 14.76 9.30 -1.29
C ALA A 91 14.29 7.84 -1.35
N ALA A 92 15.02 7.00 -2.08
CA ALA A 92 14.67 5.61 -2.29
C ALA A 92 15.86 4.73 -1.90
N GLY A 93 15.62 3.78 -0.99
CA GLY A 93 16.56 2.74 -0.60
C GLY A 93 16.30 1.43 -1.34
N ALA A 94 16.83 0.33 -0.80
CA ALA A 94 16.54 -1.01 -1.30
C ALA A 94 15.18 -1.54 -0.83
N LYS A 95 14.71 -1.10 0.35
CA LYS A 95 13.50 -1.59 1.01
C LYS A 95 12.47 -0.50 1.22
N ASN A 96 12.92 0.70 1.53
CA ASN A 96 12.06 1.81 1.90
C ASN A 96 12.15 2.94 0.88
N ILE A 97 11.06 3.67 0.74
CA ILE A 97 10.99 4.88 -0.07
C ILE A 97 10.31 5.98 0.74
N TRP A 98 10.90 7.16 0.68
CA TRP A 98 10.59 8.31 1.53
C TRP A 98 10.41 9.55 0.69
N TRP A 99 9.51 10.42 1.10
CA TRP A 99 9.39 11.76 0.55
C TRP A 99 8.90 12.74 1.59
N VAL A 100 9.18 14.01 1.34
CA VAL A 100 8.64 15.11 2.15
C VAL A 100 7.30 15.51 1.55
N ARG A 101 6.29 15.66 2.41
CA ARG A 101 4.96 16.18 2.04
C ARG A 101 4.59 17.42 2.84
N ARG A 102 3.67 18.20 2.29
CA ARG A 102 3.05 19.33 2.95
C ARG A 102 2.06 18.81 4.00
N TYR A 103 2.05 19.48 5.14
CA TYR A 103 1.08 19.25 6.19
C TYR A 103 0.50 20.59 6.64
N ARG A 104 -0.79 20.77 6.42
CA ARG A 104 -1.51 21.98 6.84
C ARG A 104 -2.57 21.59 7.86
N ALA A 105 -2.37 21.99 9.10
CA ALA A 105 -3.34 21.85 10.19
C ALA A 105 -3.49 23.21 10.86
N ASP A 106 -4.74 23.61 11.17
CA ASP A 106 -5.05 24.84 11.91
C ASP A 106 -4.39 26.11 11.35
N ASN A 107 -4.33 26.20 10.01
CA ASN A 107 -3.71 27.30 9.27
C ASN A 107 -2.20 27.47 9.53
N GLN A 108 -1.52 26.43 10.02
CA GLN A 108 -0.07 26.36 10.14
C GLN A 108 0.50 25.45 9.05
N ASP A 109 1.48 25.99 8.32
CA ASP A 109 2.27 25.21 7.37
C ASP A 109 3.36 24.46 8.13
N ALA A 110 3.33 23.13 8.05
CA ALA A 110 4.34 22.25 8.58
C ALA A 110 4.78 21.23 7.52
N TRP A 111 5.93 20.61 7.76
CA TRP A 111 6.46 19.54 6.92
C TRP A 111 6.27 18.21 7.61
N MET A 112 5.92 17.19 6.84
CA MET A 112 5.85 15.82 7.32
C MET A 112 6.61 14.93 6.36
N ILE A 113 7.39 14.01 6.90
CA ILE A 113 8.10 13.01 6.11
C ILE A 113 7.28 11.73 6.16
N VAL A 114 7.04 11.15 5.00
CA VAL A 114 6.28 9.90 4.86
C VAL A 114 7.14 8.92 4.11
N GLY A 115 7.05 7.65 4.48
CA GLY A 115 7.59 6.59 3.67
C GLY A 115 6.83 5.29 3.80
N TYR A 116 7.15 4.42 2.86
CA TYR A 116 6.57 3.10 2.71
C TYR A 116 7.70 2.10 2.71
N GLY A 117 7.57 1.07 3.54
CA GLY A 117 8.57 0.04 3.70
C GLY A 117 7.94 -1.30 4.04
N MET A 118 8.65 -2.38 3.69
CA MET A 118 8.27 -3.74 4.05
C MET A 118 8.82 -4.09 5.44
N ALA A 119 7.93 -4.47 6.35
CA ALA A 119 8.24 -5.03 7.65
C ALA A 119 7.86 -6.52 7.70
N PRO A 120 8.29 -7.29 8.73
CA PRO A 120 7.89 -8.69 8.87
C PRO A 120 6.37 -8.91 8.96
N ALA A 121 5.64 -7.92 9.46
CA ALA A 121 4.20 -7.97 9.60
C ALA A 121 3.43 -7.54 8.34
N GLY A 122 4.11 -6.97 7.33
CA GLY A 122 3.52 -6.52 6.07
C GLY A 122 4.04 -5.16 5.64
N LEU A 123 3.31 -4.49 4.74
CA LEU A 123 3.63 -3.13 4.32
C LEU A 123 3.29 -2.15 5.45
N GLN A 124 4.24 -1.29 5.80
CA GLN A 124 4.04 -0.24 6.80
C GLN A 124 4.23 1.13 6.16
N ARG A 125 3.32 2.04 6.50
CA ARG A 125 3.45 3.47 6.26
C ARG A 125 4.01 4.13 7.51
N LEU A 126 5.18 4.74 7.38
CA LEU A 126 5.84 5.46 8.44
C LEU A 126 5.68 6.97 8.23
N THR A 127 5.42 7.69 9.30
CA THR A 127 5.30 9.15 9.28
C THR A 127 6.04 9.80 10.42
N SER A 128 6.68 10.93 10.15
CA SER A 128 7.18 11.80 11.20
C SER A 128 6.05 12.54 11.91
N ARG A 129 6.34 13.06 13.10
CA ARG A 129 5.57 14.19 13.68
C ARG A 129 5.52 15.37 12.69
N PRO A 130 4.50 16.25 12.76
CA PRO A 130 4.50 17.49 12.00
C PRO A 130 5.67 18.38 12.46
N LEU A 131 6.55 18.74 11.53
CA LEU A 131 7.73 19.56 11.76
C LEU A 131 7.39 21.00 11.40
N LEU A 132 7.19 21.85 12.40
CA LEU A 132 6.88 23.27 12.21
C LEU A 132 8.12 24.08 11.84
N ARG A 133 9.29 23.63 12.29
CA ARG A 133 10.56 24.29 12.03
C ARG A 133 11.21 23.68 10.80
N ARG A 134 11.57 24.55 9.88
CA ARG A 134 12.31 24.25 8.66
C ARG A 134 13.64 23.52 8.91
N SER A 135 14.40 23.96 9.92
CA SER A 135 15.68 23.35 10.31
C SER A 135 15.52 21.90 10.73
N ASP A 136 14.44 21.60 11.46
CA ASP A 136 14.16 20.27 12.01
C ASP A 136 13.72 19.33 10.86
N ALA A 137 12.88 19.84 9.94
CA ALA A 137 12.53 19.14 8.70
C ALA A 137 13.76 18.85 7.82
N GLY A 138 14.63 19.84 7.63
CA GLY A 138 15.85 19.69 6.84
C GLY A 138 16.83 18.68 7.43
N THR A 139 17.04 18.72 8.76
CA THR A 139 17.95 17.78 9.44
C THR A 139 17.43 16.34 9.40
N LEU A 140 16.14 16.12 9.67
CA LEU A 140 15.54 14.79 9.58
C LEU A 140 15.58 14.26 8.13
N TRP A 141 15.21 15.08 7.14
CA TRP A 141 15.28 14.69 5.74
C TRP A 141 16.71 14.40 5.27
N ALA A 142 17.70 15.19 5.70
CA ALA A 142 19.10 14.95 5.36
C ALA A 142 19.63 13.62 5.94
N SER A 143 19.12 13.18 7.09
CA SER A 143 19.48 11.88 7.67
C SER A 143 18.88 10.72 6.86
N ILE A 144 17.60 10.82 6.50
CA ILE A 144 16.86 9.78 5.76
C ILE A 144 17.36 9.67 4.33
N SER A 145 17.66 10.79 3.67
CA SER A 145 18.15 10.79 2.29
C SER A 145 19.56 10.21 2.14
N ARG A 146 20.37 10.20 3.20
CA ARG A 146 21.69 9.53 3.22
C ARG A 146 21.54 8.01 3.34
N ASP A 147 20.71 7.55 4.27
CA ASP A 147 20.53 6.13 4.58
C ASP A 147 19.04 5.75 4.60
N PRO A 148 18.37 5.66 3.43
CA PRO A 148 16.91 5.45 3.35
C PRO A 148 16.44 4.09 3.91
N ASP A 149 17.30 3.08 4.00
CA ASP A 149 16.91 1.79 4.57
C ASP A 149 16.98 1.76 6.11
N LEU A 150 17.56 2.79 6.73
CA LEU A 150 17.62 2.93 8.18
C LEU A 150 16.41 3.71 8.68
N ILE A 151 15.52 3.04 9.42
CA ILE A 151 14.31 3.67 9.97
C ILE A 151 14.70 4.53 11.18
N SER A 152 14.50 5.84 11.11
CA SER A 152 14.75 6.74 12.24
C SER A 152 13.69 6.61 13.33
N THR A 153 14.09 6.77 14.60
CA THR A 153 13.20 6.70 15.77
C THR A 153 12.14 7.80 15.83
N GLU A 154 12.32 8.88 15.07
CA GLU A 154 11.33 9.98 14.98
C GLU A 154 10.12 9.62 14.10
N LEU A 155 10.15 8.47 13.43
CA LEU A 155 9.08 8.00 12.57
C LEU A 155 8.25 6.94 13.28
N LEU A 156 6.94 7.10 13.17
CA LEU A 156 5.96 6.19 13.75
C LEU A 156 5.19 5.49 12.64
N VAL A 157 4.84 4.22 12.87
CA VAL A 157 3.97 3.47 11.96
C VAL A 157 2.56 4.06 12.08
N SER A 158 2.07 4.64 10.98
CA SER A 158 0.75 5.25 10.91
C SER A 158 -0.29 4.29 10.35
N VAL A 159 0.10 3.41 9.42
CA VAL A 159 -0.78 2.40 8.82
C VAL A 159 0.02 1.13 8.58
N GLU A 160 -0.58 -0.01 8.89
CA GLU A 160 -0.02 -1.33 8.61
C GLU A 160 -0.99 -2.15 7.77
N VAL A 161 -0.48 -2.74 6.70
CA VAL A 161 -1.26 -3.51 5.72
C VAL A 161 -0.66 -4.92 5.60
N PRO A 162 -1.13 -5.88 6.42
CA PRO A 162 -0.48 -7.18 6.58
C PRO A 162 -0.66 -8.12 5.37
N MET A 163 -1.62 -7.85 4.50
CA MET A 163 -1.88 -8.66 3.31
C MET A 163 -0.82 -8.50 2.20
N ILE A 164 -0.01 -7.44 2.27
CA ILE A 164 1.03 -7.15 1.28
C ILE A 164 2.28 -7.94 1.63
N VAL A 165 2.72 -8.80 0.72
CA VAL A 165 3.85 -9.71 0.93
C VAL A 165 5.14 -9.24 0.26
N ARG A 166 5.02 -8.36 -0.74
CA ARG A 166 6.17 -7.81 -1.46
C ARG A 166 5.84 -6.41 -1.96
N GLN A 167 6.86 -5.57 -1.97
CA GLN A 167 6.85 -4.24 -2.57
C GLN A 167 7.99 -4.12 -3.58
N ALA A 168 7.71 -3.49 -4.71
CA ALA A 168 8.72 -2.98 -5.63
C ALA A 168 8.38 -1.54 -5.99
N PHE A 169 9.40 -0.74 -6.24
CA PHE A 169 9.22 0.64 -6.66
C PHE A 169 10.27 1.04 -7.69
N GLN A 170 9.87 1.95 -8.58
CA GLN A 170 10.73 2.57 -9.57
C GLN A 170 10.60 4.07 -9.47
N VAL A 171 11.73 4.75 -9.26
CA VAL A 171 11.80 6.20 -9.26
C VAL A 171 12.07 6.68 -10.67
N GLN A 172 11.15 7.45 -11.22
CA GLN A 172 11.28 8.04 -12.54
C GLN A 172 11.90 9.42 -12.44
N THR A 173 13.01 9.62 -13.15
CA THR A 173 13.76 10.87 -13.12
C THR A 173 13.76 11.54 -14.50
N SER A 174 13.89 12.86 -14.50
CA SER A 174 13.76 13.74 -15.68
C SER A 174 14.95 13.73 -16.66
N VAL A 175 15.90 12.81 -16.54
CA VAL A 175 17.04 12.80 -17.47
C VAL A 175 16.57 12.46 -18.88
N ILE A 176 16.88 13.34 -19.83
CA ILE A 176 16.87 12.99 -21.26
C ILE A 176 17.84 11.82 -21.42
N SER A 177 17.29 10.66 -21.78
CA SER A 177 18.04 9.46 -22.18
C SER A 177 18.98 9.78 -23.35
N GLY A 178 20.18 10.24 -23.03
CA GLY A 178 21.31 10.37 -23.97
C GLY A 178 22.39 9.31 -23.75
N ALA A 179 22.46 8.70 -22.56
CA ALA A 179 23.37 7.59 -22.27
C ALA A 179 22.87 6.83 -21.04
N GLY A 180 22.30 5.64 -21.24
CA GLY A 180 22.22 4.56 -20.23
C GLY A 180 21.71 4.90 -18.82
N GLY A 181 20.80 5.87 -18.66
CA GLY A 181 20.28 6.27 -17.36
C GLY A 181 19.34 5.22 -16.76
N ASN A 182 19.90 4.27 -16.01
CA ASN A 182 19.12 3.29 -15.25
C ASN A 182 18.32 4.00 -14.15
N GLY A 183 16.99 3.97 -14.24
CA GLY A 183 16.12 4.40 -13.14
C GLY A 183 16.39 3.57 -11.88
N ILE A 184 16.35 4.21 -10.70
CA ILE A 184 16.52 3.52 -9.42
C ILE A 184 15.30 2.61 -9.22
N SER A 185 15.50 1.30 -9.40
CA SER A 185 14.50 0.26 -9.20
C SER A 185 14.92 -0.60 -8.02
N ALA A 186 14.07 -0.72 -7.01
CA ALA A 186 14.32 -1.63 -5.91
C ALA A 186 13.10 -2.53 -5.66
N SER A 187 13.36 -3.80 -5.34
CA SER A 187 12.32 -4.74 -4.91
C SER A 187 12.70 -5.29 -3.55
N GLY A 188 11.93 -4.94 -2.53
CA GLY A 188 12.17 -5.34 -1.15
C GLY A 188 11.47 -6.67 -0.84
N THR A 189 12.24 -7.71 -0.55
CA THR A 189 11.76 -8.97 0.07
C THR A 189 12.32 -9.16 1.50
N GLY A 190 12.87 -8.11 2.11
CA GLY A 190 13.43 -8.15 3.47
C GLY A 190 14.88 -8.65 3.57
N ALA A 191 15.46 -9.24 2.52
CA ALA A 191 16.87 -9.63 2.50
C ALA A 191 17.77 -8.48 2.01
N GLY A 192 18.82 -8.15 2.78
CA GLY A 192 19.80 -7.15 2.39
C GLY A 192 20.68 -7.68 1.25
N ILE A 193 20.62 -7.04 0.09
CA ILE A 193 21.53 -7.29 -1.02
C ILE A 193 22.45 -6.08 -1.10
N GLY A 194 23.75 -6.32 -0.91
CA GLY A 194 24.78 -5.29 -0.97
C GLY A 194 24.78 -4.58 -2.32
N ILE A 195 24.77 -3.26 -2.28
CA ILE A 195 24.89 -2.40 -3.46
C ILE A 195 26.38 -2.39 -3.84
N GLY A 196 26.71 -3.03 -4.97
CA GLY A 196 28.01 -2.90 -5.58
C GLY A 196 28.19 -1.48 -6.11
N ILE A 197 29.01 -0.69 -5.42
CA ILE A 197 29.43 0.64 -5.89
C ILE A 197 30.46 0.42 -7.01
N GLY A 198 30.00 0.44 -8.26
CA GLY A 198 30.89 0.54 -9.41
C GLY A 198 31.51 1.93 -9.47
N ILE A 199 32.75 2.05 -8.99
CA ILE A 199 33.54 3.28 -9.09
C ILE A 199 34.06 3.39 -10.53
N ALA A 200 33.26 3.97 -11.43
CA ALA A 200 33.77 4.36 -12.75
C ALA A 200 34.60 5.65 -12.59
N SER A 201 35.92 5.54 -12.80
CA SER A 201 36.82 6.70 -12.87
C SER A 201 36.59 7.45 -14.19
N PRO A 202 36.27 8.77 -14.20
CA PRO A 202 36.23 9.53 -15.44
C PRO A 202 37.61 10.18 -15.67
N THR A 203 38.32 9.70 -16.68
CA THR A 203 39.48 10.40 -17.25
C THR A 203 39.00 11.56 -18.13
N ALA A 204 39.57 12.74 -17.86
CA ALA A 204 39.75 13.91 -18.72
C ALA A 204 38.53 14.79 -19.11
N GLY A 205 38.54 16.04 -18.62
CA GLY A 205 37.77 17.16 -19.17
C GLY A 205 37.30 18.16 -18.10
N ASN A 206 38.13 19.15 -17.76
CA ASN A 206 37.82 20.20 -16.78
C ASN A 206 36.73 21.16 -17.29
N THR A 207 35.47 20.86 -16.96
CA THR A 207 34.41 21.86 -16.73
C THR A 207 33.75 21.51 -15.40
N PRO A 208 33.35 22.47 -14.55
CA PRO A 208 32.67 22.15 -13.31
C PRO A 208 31.29 21.60 -13.68
N ILE A 209 31.18 20.28 -13.80
CA ILE A 209 29.92 19.57 -13.84
C ILE A 209 29.33 19.76 -12.45
N SER A 210 28.44 20.74 -12.31
CA SER A 210 27.49 20.73 -11.20
C SER A 210 26.79 19.38 -11.29
N ASN A 211 26.97 18.51 -10.29
CA ASN A 211 26.26 17.24 -10.20
C ASN A 211 24.76 17.55 -10.17
N VAL A 212 24.13 17.61 -11.35
CA VAL A 212 22.69 17.74 -11.49
C VAL A 212 22.12 16.41 -11.07
N TYR A 213 21.71 16.32 -9.80
CA TYR A 213 20.92 15.18 -9.36
C TYR A 213 19.64 15.15 -10.20
N PRO A 214 19.27 13.99 -10.79
CA PRO A 214 18.05 13.86 -11.54
C PRO A 214 16.86 14.26 -10.66
N ASP A 215 16.02 15.18 -11.12
CA ASP A 215 14.80 15.52 -10.38
C ASP A 215 13.80 14.38 -10.59
N PRO A 216 13.40 13.64 -9.54
CA PRO A 216 12.41 12.60 -9.67
C PRO A 216 11.05 13.24 -9.96
N GLN A 217 10.50 12.92 -11.12
CA GLN A 217 9.20 13.43 -11.57
C GLN A 217 8.04 12.51 -11.15
N GLY A 218 8.35 11.29 -10.73
CA GLY A 218 7.33 10.37 -10.25
C GLY A 218 7.88 9.07 -9.69
N VAL A 219 6.96 8.30 -9.10
CA VAL A 219 7.23 6.98 -8.55
C VAL A 219 6.18 6.03 -9.06
N THR A 220 6.63 4.85 -9.51
CA THR A 220 5.75 3.72 -9.75
C THR A 220 5.93 2.71 -8.62
N MET A 221 4.87 2.44 -7.88
CA MET A 221 4.79 1.43 -6.83
C MET A 221 4.10 0.18 -7.36
N GLN A 222 4.62 -0.98 -6.97
CA GLN A 222 4.02 -2.28 -7.22
C GLN A 222 3.93 -3.07 -5.92
N TRP A 223 2.72 -3.55 -5.59
CA TRP A 223 2.48 -4.37 -4.40
C TRP A 223 1.89 -5.73 -4.77
N TRP A 224 2.41 -6.78 -4.15
CA TRP A 224 1.85 -8.13 -4.27
C TRP A 224 1.04 -8.46 -3.02
N ILE A 225 -0.21 -8.87 -3.22
CA ILE A 225 -1.10 -9.35 -2.16
C ILE A 225 -0.96 -10.87 -2.05
N LYS A 226 -1.06 -11.40 -0.84
CA LYS A 226 -1.16 -12.83 -0.59
C LYS A 226 -2.32 -13.46 -1.40
N ASP A 227 -2.07 -14.60 -2.04
CA ASP A 227 -3.05 -15.35 -2.83
C ASP A 227 -3.57 -14.62 -4.10
N GLN A 228 -2.88 -13.56 -4.56
CA GLN A 228 -3.14 -12.87 -5.83
C GLN A 228 -1.95 -13.01 -6.78
N ALA A 229 -2.21 -13.36 -8.05
CA ALA A 229 -1.15 -13.61 -9.03
C ALA A 229 -0.55 -12.32 -9.62
N LEU A 230 -1.36 -11.26 -9.73
CA LEU A 230 -0.97 -10.00 -10.37
C LEU A 230 -0.65 -8.94 -9.32
N PRO A 231 0.44 -8.18 -9.49
CA PRO A 231 0.72 -7.03 -8.63
C PRO A 231 -0.23 -5.88 -8.95
N ILE A 232 -0.50 -5.08 -7.92
CA ILE A 232 -1.14 -3.79 -8.06
C ILE A 232 -0.06 -2.77 -8.39
N SER A 233 -0.19 -2.10 -9.54
CA SER A 233 0.67 -0.98 -9.92
C SER A 233 -0.03 0.36 -9.72
N ARG A 234 0.67 1.31 -9.10
CA ARG A 234 0.25 2.72 -9.00
C ARG A 234 1.42 3.61 -9.34
N SER A 235 1.23 4.46 -10.34
CA SER A 235 2.16 5.54 -10.65
C SER A 235 1.62 6.85 -10.09
N CYS A 236 2.51 7.70 -9.61
CA CYS A 236 2.16 9.04 -9.24
C CYS A 236 3.27 10.02 -9.64
N LEU A 237 2.86 11.17 -10.17
CA LEU A 237 3.75 12.28 -10.47
C LEU A 237 3.89 13.14 -9.21
N MET A 238 5.12 13.29 -8.74
CA MET A 238 5.40 14.09 -7.56
C MET A 238 5.52 15.54 -7.97
N GLY A 239 4.74 16.42 -7.33
CA GLY A 239 4.78 17.84 -7.65
C GLY A 239 4.02 18.28 -8.91
N GLY A 240 3.03 17.52 -9.40
CA GLY A 240 2.12 18.01 -10.44
C GLY A 240 1.36 19.28 -10.01
N ALA A 241 1.05 20.17 -10.94
CA ALA A 241 0.12 21.28 -10.69
C ALA A 241 -1.32 20.77 -10.83
N LEU A 242 -2.18 21.13 -9.87
CA LEU A 242 -3.62 21.27 -10.12
C LEU A 242 -3.86 22.63 -10.79
#